data_AF-A0AAW8T0F0-F1
#
_entry.id   AF-A0AAW8T0F0-F1
#
_cell.length_a   1.000
_cell.length_b   1.000
_cell.length_c   1.000
_cell.angle_alpha   90.00
_cell.angle_beta   90.00
_cell.angle_gamma   90.00
#
_symmetry.space_group_name_H-M   'P 1'
#
loop_
_entity.id
_entity.type
_entity.pdbx_description
1 polymer ?
#
loop_
_entity_poly.entity_id
_entity_poly.type
_entity_poly.pdbx_seq_one_letter_code
_entity_poly.pdbx_strand_id
1 'polypeptide(L)'
;SNYKTILRINKQRFKCKHCGKTFLAEDTVSDRHCSIARRVKQAVLELLSEPLSMSLIARMKHVSPTTVIRILRSLRPKTVSLNQPLPEVLCFDEFKSVKNVSGAMSFVMMDG
;
A
#
# COMPACT_ATOMS: atom_id res chain seq x y z
N SER A 1 6.49 -18.90 0.19
CA SER A 1 7.32 -19.20 -0.99
C SER A 1 7.86 -17.90 -1.56
N ASN A 2 9.18 -17.79 -1.76
CA ASN A 2 9.84 -16.62 -2.37
C ASN A 2 10.23 -16.86 -3.84
N TYR A 3 9.65 -17.87 -4.48
CA TYR A 3 9.91 -18.13 -5.89
C TYR A 3 9.05 -17.25 -6.78
N LYS A 4 9.68 -16.65 -7.80
CA LYS A 4 8.96 -15.94 -8.86
C LYS A 4 7.97 -16.89 -9.52
N THR A 5 6.69 -16.64 -9.30
CA THR A 5 5.60 -17.48 -9.78
C THR A 5 4.71 -16.64 -10.69
N ILE A 6 4.41 -17.14 -11.89
CA ILE A 6 3.49 -16.50 -12.83
C ILE A 6 2.25 -17.37 -12.92
N LEU A 7 1.10 -16.79 -12.59
CA LEU A 7 -0.19 -17.45 -12.72
C LEU A 7 -0.92 -16.86 -13.93
N ARG A 8 -1.29 -17.72 -14.89
CA ARG A 8 -2.13 -17.34 -16.03
C ARG A 8 -3.59 -17.62 -15.68
N ILE A 9 -4.41 -16.56 -15.67
CA ILE A 9 -5.83 -16.64 -15.32
C ILE A 9 -6.66 -16.14 -16.50
N ASN A 10 -7.65 -16.92 -16.91
CA ASN A 10 -8.67 -16.48 -17.86
C ASN A 10 -9.82 -15.82 -17.08
N LYS A 11 -9.92 -14.49 -17.16
CA LYS A 11 -10.99 -13.74 -16.51
C LYS A 11 -12.15 -13.53 -17.48
N GLN A 12 -13.28 -14.20 -17.22
CA GLN A 12 -14.47 -14.08 -18.06
C GLN A 12 -15.03 -12.65 -18.00
N ARG A 13 -15.31 -12.07 -19.17
CA ARG A 13 -16.06 -10.81 -19.28
C ARG A 13 -17.51 -11.12 -19.65
N PHE A 14 -18.43 -10.57 -18.89
CA PHE A 14 -19.88 -10.68 -19.13
C PHE A 14 -20.40 -9.39 -19.76
N LYS A 15 -21.46 -9.52 -20.57
CA LYS A 15 -22.22 -8.40 -21.15
C LYS A 15 -23.68 -8.52 -20.74
N CYS A 16 -24.21 -7.50 -20.09
CA CYS A 16 -25.64 -7.42 -19.79
C CYS A 16 -26.42 -7.19 -21.09
N LYS A 17 -27.36 -8.07 -21.41
CA LYS A 17 -28.20 -7.95 -22.61
C LYS A 17 -29.21 -6.80 -22.52
N HIS A 18 -29.64 -6.43 -21.31
CA HIS A 18 -30.64 -5.38 -21.10
C HIS A 18 -30.06 -3.96 -21.19
N CYS A 19 -28.90 -3.71 -20.57
CA CYS A 19 -28.30 -2.36 -20.50
C CYS A 19 -27.00 -2.21 -21.30
N GLY A 20 -26.53 -3.27 -21.98
CA GLY A 20 -25.31 -3.26 -22.79
C GLY A 20 -23.98 -3.17 -22.00
N LYS A 21 -24.01 -2.93 -20.69
CA LYS A 21 -22.82 -2.80 -19.84
C LYS A 21 -22.02 -4.11 -19.79
N THR A 22 -20.70 -3.98 -19.73
CA THR A 22 -19.79 -5.11 -19.55
C THR A 22 -19.16 -5.09 -18.16
N PHE A 23 -18.97 -6.27 -17.58
CA PHE A 23 -18.31 -6.43 -16.29
C PHE A 23 -17.43 -7.68 -16.30
N LEU A 24 -16.42 -7.70 -15.43
CA LEU A 24 -15.50 -8.83 -15.29
C LEU A 24 -16.02 -9.73 -14.18
N ALA A 25 -15.86 -11.05 -14.33
CA ALA A 25 -16.04 -11.99 -13.22
C ALA A 25 -15.10 -11.61 -12.07
N GLU A 26 -15.61 -11.62 -10.85
CA GLU A 26 -14.78 -11.45 -9.67
C GLU A 26 -13.95 -12.72 -9.43
N ASP A 27 -12.69 -12.55 -9.02
CA ASP A 27 -11.76 -13.65 -8.74
C ASP A 27 -11.15 -13.53 -7.35
N THR A 28 -10.74 -14.67 -6.79
CA THR A 28 -10.15 -14.70 -5.45
C THR A 28 -8.65 -14.38 -5.44
N VAL A 29 -8.05 -14.13 -6.60
CA VAL A 29 -6.59 -14.02 -6.72
C VAL A 29 -6.14 -12.57 -6.71
N SER A 30 -6.86 -11.68 -7.38
CA SER A 30 -6.43 -10.31 -7.66
C SER A 30 -7.61 -9.35 -7.67
N ASP A 31 -7.35 -8.10 -7.32
CA ASP A 31 -8.40 -7.07 -7.38
C ASP A 31 -8.78 -6.74 -8.83
N ARG A 32 -9.96 -6.14 -9.00
CA ARG A 32 -10.40 -5.63 -10.31
C ARG A 32 -9.36 -4.64 -10.86
N HIS A 33 -9.08 -4.74 -12.16
CA HIS A 33 -8.08 -3.91 -12.84
C HIS A 33 -6.64 -4.03 -12.27
N CYS A 34 -6.33 -5.11 -11.55
CA CYS A 34 -4.98 -5.42 -11.07
C CYS A 34 -4.44 -6.73 -11.64
N SER A 35 -3.13 -6.78 -11.93
CA SER A 35 -2.40 -7.99 -12.33
C SER A 35 -1.63 -8.63 -11.17
N ILE A 36 -1.48 -7.91 -10.04
CA ILE A 36 -0.74 -8.37 -8.86
C ILE A 36 -1.72 -9.08 -7.93
N ALA A 37 -1.37 -10.30 -7.53
CA ALA A 37 -2.18 -11.10 -6.62
C ALA A 37 -2.28 -10.45 -5.22
N ARG A 38 -3.44 -10.57 -4.59
CA ARG A 38 -3.70 -10.06 -3.24
C ARG A 38 -2.71 -10.60 -2.21
N ARG A 39 -2.35 -11.88 -2.31
CA ARG A 39 -1.34 -12.51 -1.45
C ARG A 39 0.03 -11.83 -1.55
N VAL A 40 0.42 -11.35 -2.74
CA VAL A 40 1.68 -10.60 -2.91
C VAL A 40 1.57 -9.24 -2.22
N LYS A 41 0.43 -8.54 -2.37
CA LYS A 41 0.20 -7.26 -1.67
C LYS A 41 0.26 -7.42 -0.15
N GLN A 42 -0.39 -8.46 0.38
CA GLN A 42 -0.37 -8.77 1.81
C GLN A 42 1.06 -9.05 2.31
N ALA A 43 1.82 -9.88 1.60
CA ALA A 43 3.21 -10.17 1.96
C ALA A 43 4.13 -8.95 1.85
N VAL A 44 3.82 -7.98 0.97
CA VAL A 44 4.53 -6.69 0.92
C VAL A 44 4.20 -5.85 2.14
N LEU A 45 2.93 -5.82 2.58
CA LEU A 45 2.52 -5.10 3.80
C LEU A 45 3.19 -5.68 5.06
N GLU A 46 3.26 -7.00 5.18
CA GLU A 46 3.96 -7.67 6.28
C GLU A 46 5.47 -7.35 6.29
N LEU A 47 6.11 -7.23 5.12
CA LEU A 47 7.52 -6.83 5.08
C LEU A 47 7.74 -5.33 5.34
N LEU A 48 6.71 -4.49 5.14
CA LEU A 48 6.78 -3.05 5.39
C LEU A 48 6.70 -2.71 6.89
N SER A 49 6.24 -3.63 7.74
CA SER A 49 6.34 -3.46 9.20
C SER A 49 7.73 -3.77 9.75
N GLU A 50 8.58 -4.45 8.96
CA GLU A 50 9.97 -4.73 9.30
C GLU A 50 10.89 -3.58 8.88
N PRO A 51 12.08 -3.43 9.48
CA PRO A 51 13.05 -2.39 9.15
C PRO A 51 13.81 -2.69 7.84
N LEU A 52 13.07 -2.98 6.76
CA LEU A 52 13.60 -3.30 5.43
C LEU A 52 13.39 -2.14 4.47
N SER A 53 14.37 -1.92 3.58
CA SER A 53 14.23 -0.90 2.55
C SER A 53 13.18 -1.30 1.51
N MET A 54 12.40 -0.34 1.00
CA MET A 54 11.39 -0.59 -0.03
C MET A 54 11.98 -1.22 -1.31
N SER A 55 13.23 -0.90 -1.66
CA SER A 55 13.94 -1.50 -2.80
C SER A 55 14.29 -2.97 -2.55
N LEU A 56 14.65 -3.34 -1.32
CA LEU A 56 14.88 -4.73 -0.94
C LEU A 56 13.58 -5.54 -0.98
N ILE A 57 12.50 -5.01 -0.41
CA ILE A 57 11.17 -5.64 -0.45
C ILE A 57 10.73 -5.88 -1.90
N ALA A 58 10.92 -4.88 -2.77
CA ALA A 58 10.62 -4.97 -4.19
C ALA A 58 11.38 -6.13 -4.88
N ARG A 59 12.68 -6.28 -4.58
CA ARG A 59 13.50 -7.40 -5.07
C ARG A 59 13.00 -8.76 -4.53
N MET A 60 12.71 -8.85 -3.24
CA MET A 60 12.23 -10.08 -2.58
C MET A 60 10.88 -10.56 -3.12
N LYS A 61 9.99 -9.62 -3.49
CA LYS A 61 8.63 -9.93 -4.00
C LYS A 61 8.50 -9.80 -5.51
N HIS A 62 9.60 -9.59 -6.23
CA HIS A 62 9.63 -9.46 -7.69
C HIS A 62 8.63 -8.42 -8.24
N VAL A 63 8.53 -7.27 -7.58
CA VAL A 63 7.70 -6.13 -7.98
C VAL A 63 8.57 -4.89 -8.14
N SER A 64 8.05 -3.81 -8.73
CA SER A 64 8.77 -2.54 -8.78
C SER A 64 8.74 -1.84 -7.42
N PRO A 65 9.74 -0.99 -7.09
CA PRO A 65 9.68 -0.14 -5.91
C PRO A 65 8.44 0.76 -5.88
N THR A 66 7.99 1.23 -7.05
CA THR A 66 6.77 2.04 -7.20
C THR A 66 5.51 1.27 -6.80
N THR A 67 5.46 -0.04 -7.04
CA THR A 67 4.37 -0.90 -6.55
C THR A 67 4.36 -0.96 -5.03
N VAL A 68 5.53 -1.13 -4.38
CA VAL A 68 5.64 -1.14 -2.91
C VAL A 68 5.12 0.17 -2.32
N ILE A 69 5.52 1.31 -2.89
CA ILE A 69 5.04 2.64 -2.48
C ILE A 69 3.51 2.77 -2.63
N ARG A 70 2.94 2.27 -3.74
CA ARG A 70 1.49 2.30 -3.95
C ARG A 70 0.73 1.43 -2.94
N ILE A 71 1.27 0.28 -2.59
CA ILE A 71 0.69 -0.61 -1.57
C ILE A 71 0.74 0.09 -0.20
N LEU A 72 1.87 0.68 0.18
CA LEU A 72 1.97 1.46 1.43
C LEU A 72 0.95 2.61 1.46
N ARG A 73 0.84 3.38 0.39
CA ARG A 73 -0.12 4.50 0.30
C ARG A 73 -1.57 4.04 0.36
N SER A 74 -1.88 2.80 0.01
CA SER A 74 -3.26 2.28 0.09
C SER A 74 -3.77 2.15 1.53
N LEU A 75 -2.87 2.11 2.53
CA LEU A 75 -3.22 2.14 3.94
C LEU A 75 -3.57 3.54 4.46
N ARG A 76 -3.23 4.60 3.70
CA ARG A 76 -3.52 5.96 4.18
C ARG A 76 -5.03 6.16 4.29
N PRO A 77 -5.52 6.72 5.40
CA PRO A 77 -6.92 7.11 5.50
C PRO A 77 -7.26 8.06 4.35
N LYS A 78 -8.39 7.81 3.68
CA LYS A 78 -8.81 8.57 2.49
C LYS A 78 -9.21 10.01 2.80
N THR A 79 -9.48 10.31 4.07
CA THR A 79 -9.94 11.60 4.55
C THR A 79 -9.33 11.85 5.93
N VAL A 80 -8.46 12.85 6.03
CA VAL A 80 -8.27 13.55 7.31
C VAL A 80 -9.51 14.42 7.45
N SER A 81 -10.38 14.09 8.42
CA SER A 81 -11.57 14.89 8.65
C SER A 81 -11.12 16.24 9.22
N LEU A 82 -11.19 17.29 8.40
CA LEU A 82 -10.87 18.67 8.83
C LEU A 82 -11.83 19.21 9.89
N ASN A 83 -12.92 18.49 10.17
CA ASN A 83 -13.92 18.85 11.15
C ASN A 83 -13.68 18.18 12.51
N GLN A 84 -12.49 17.60 12.74
CA GLN A 84 -12.16 17.08 14.06
C GLN A 84 -11.84 18.25 15.01
N PRO A 85 -12.43 18.28 16.22
CA PRO A 85 -12.08 19.27 17.21
C PRO A 85 -10.60 19.14 17.57
N LEU A 86 -9.97 20.26 17.95
CA LEU A 86 -8.60 20.23 18.45
C LEU A 86 -8.54 19.33 19.70
N PRO A 87 -7.60 18.38 19.78
CA PRO A 87 -7.40 17.58 20.99
C PRO A 87 -7.12 18.47 22.20
N GLU A 88 -7.55 18.02 23.39
CA GLU A 88 -7.24 18.74 24.64
C GLU A 88 -5.74 18.73 24.95
N VAL A 89 -5.05 17.67 24.51
CA VAL A 89 -3.61 17.49 24.71
C VAL A 89 -2.95 17.16 23.37
N LEU A 90 -1.87 17.88 23.07
CA LEU A 90 -1.01 17.62 21.92
C LEU A 90 0.36 17.18 22.42
N CYS A 91 0.83 16.05 21.91
CA CYS A 91 2.16 15.53 22.16
C CYS A 91 3.08 15.91 20.99
N PHE A 92 4.23 16.52 21.30
CA PHE A 92 5.28 16.85 20.34
C PHE A 92 6.57 16.13 20.73
N ASP A 93 7.26 15.58 19.74
CA ASP A 93 8.60 14.99 19.92
C ASP A 93 9.51 15.34 18.73
N GLU A 94 10.81 15.46 19.02
CA GLU A 94 11.84 15.83 18.05
C GLU A 94 12.83 14.68 17.84
N PHE A 95 13.08 14.32 16.57
CA PHE A 95 13.94 13.19 16.23
C PHE A 95 14.82 13.48 15.00
N LYS A 96 15.94 12.76 14.90
CA LYS A 96 16.86 12.86 13.76
C LYS A 96 16.50 11.85 12.68
N SER A 97 15.81 12.30 11.63
CA SER A 97 15.28 11.43 10.56
C SER A 97 16.35 10.83 9.64
N VAL A 98 17.43 11.57 9.34
CA VAL A 98 18.53 11.11 8.48
C VAL A 98 19.89 11.37 9.12
N LYS A 99 20.81 10.42 8.97
CA LYS A 99 22.18 10.54 9.49
C LYS A 99 23.01 11.61 8.76
N ASN A 100 22.60 11.99 7.55
CA ASN A 100 23.43 12.74 6.60
C ASN A 100 23.14 14.25 6.57
N VAL A 101 22.33 14.77 7.49
CA VAL A 101 22.08 16.22 7.59
C VAL A 101 22.50 16.70 8.98
N SER A 102 23.48 17.59 9.02
CA SER A 102 23.92 18.25 10.25
C SER A 102 22.99 19.43 10.53
N GLY A 103 22.36 19.46 11.70
CA GLY A 103 21.51 20.57 12.15
C GLY A 103 20.05 20.56 11.68
N ALA A 104 19.61 19.60 10.85
CA ALA A 104 18.19 19.44 10.51
C ALA A 104 17.55 18.32 11.34
N MET A 105 16.53 18.68 12.11
CA MET A 105 15.72 17.76 12.90
C MET A 105 14.32 17.63 12.28
N SER A 106 13.67 16.51 12.52
CA SER A 106 12.27 16.28 12.17
C SER A 106 11.46 16.25 13.46
N PHE A 107 10.21 16.68 13.39
CA PHE A 107 9.29 16.56 14.53
C PHE A 107 8.14 15.62 14.18
N VAL A 108 7.59 14.97 15.19
CA VAL A 108 6.35 14.20 15.12
C VAL A 108 5.37 14.81 16.11
N MET A 109 4.11 14.90 15.73
CA MET A 109 3.02 15.32 16.61
C MET A 109 1.92 14.28 16.59
N MET A 110 1.30 14.05 17.75
CA MET A 110 0.14 13.18 17.90
C MET A 110 -0.84 13.76 18.90
N ASP A 111 -2.09 13.38 18.75
CA ASP A 111 -3.14 13.63 19.74
C ASP A 111 -2.82 12.79 20.98
N GLY A 112 -2.86 13.42 22.16
CA GLY A 112 -2.53 12.80 23.46
C GLY A 112 -3.68 12.02 24.08
#